data_AF-A0A559IDA1-F1
#
_entry.id   AF-A0A559IDA1-F1
#
_cell.length_a   1.000
_cell.length_b   1.000
_cell.length_c   1.000
_cell.angle_alpha   90.00
_cell.angle_beta   90.00
_cell.angle_gamma   90.00
#
_symmetry.space_group_name_H-M   'P 1'
#
loop_
_entity.id
_entity.type
_entity.pdbx_description
1 polymer ?
#
loop_
_entity_poly.entity_id
_entity_poly.type
_entity_poly.pdbx_seq_one_letter_code
_entity_poly.pdbx_strand_id
1 'polypeptide(L)'
;MAASKIEVFQKGCLSLWYGKARKNPRKIEKLNAQEEKEFYELLASRVAFVTDERKRDIICRHLGLNGYEKSTYAEIGLLHGISGSRVRELERKALPIIFRSIHEKWRSLINHAGGYSYE
;
A
#
# COMPACT_ATOMS: atom_id res chain seq x y z
N MET A 1 -5.48 -23.64 -7.40
CA MET A 1 -6.08 -23.14 -6.14
C MET A 1 -6.00 -21.63 -6.17
N ALA A 2 -7.10 -20.92 -5.89
CA ALA A 2 -7.07 -19.47 -5.75
C ALA A 2 -6.33 -19.12 -4.45
N ALA A 3 -5.45 -18.12 -4.48
CA ALA A 3 -4.82 -17.60 -3.27
C ALA A 3 -5.90 -17.04 -2.32
N SER A 4 -5.73 -17.22 -1.01
CA SER A 4 -6.66 -16.61 -0.06
C SER A 4 -6.56 -15.09 -0.09
N LYS A 5 -7.66 -14.39 0.24
CA LYS A 5 -7.67 -12.91 0.35
C LYS A 5 -6.57 -12.37 1.27
N ILE A 6 -6.18 -13.14 2.29
CA ILE A 6 -5.11 -12.79 3.23
C ILE A 6 -3.74 -12.90 2.56
N GLU A 7 -3.49 -13.93 1.76
CA GLU A 7 -2.24 -14.07 0.99
C GLU A 7 -2.10 -12.95 -0.03
N VAL A 8 -3.17 -12.61 -0.76
CA VAL A 8 -3.19 -11.48 -1.70
C VAL A 8 -2.88 -10.17 -0.96
N PHE A 9 -3.52 -9.94 0.18
CA PHE A 9 -3.24 -8.77 1.01
C PHE A 9 -1.79 -8.73 1.53
N GLN A 10 -1.24 -9.86 1.95
CA GLN A 10 0.14 -9.98 2.43
C GLN A 10 1.15 -9.68 1.31
N LYS A 11 0.99 -10.30 0.12
CA LYS A 11 1.81 -10.03 -1.07
C LYS A 11 1.71 -8.56 -1.49
N GLY A 12 0.50 -8.01 -1.50
CA GLY A 12 0.21 -6.60 -1.74
C GLY A 12 0.94 -5.65 -0.80
N CYS A 13 0.84 -5.89 0.51
CA CYS A 13 1.54 -5.11 1.52
C CYS A 13 3.06 -5.18 1.34
N LEU A 14 3.62 -6.38 1.07
CA LEU A 14 5.04 -6.55 0.80
C LEU A 14 5.48 -5.75 -0.44
N SER A 15 4.73 -5.86 -1.53
CA SER A 15 5.00 -5.12 -2.78
C SER A 15 4.96 -3.60 -2.57
N LEU A 16 3.91 -3.09 -1.93
CA LEU A 16 3.72 -1.66 -1.76
C LEU A 16 4.66 -1.05 -0.71
N TRP A 17 4.96 -1.79 0.36
CA TRP A 17 5.81 -1.32 1.46
C TRP A 17 7.30 -1.49 1.21
N TYR A 18 7.72 -2.60 0.60
CA TYR A 18 9.13 -2.97 0.38
C TYR A 18 9.56 -2.99 -1.09
N GLY A 19 8.65 -3.14 -2.05
CA GLY A 19 8.96 -3.39 -3.47
C GLY A 19 9.77 -2.30 -4.19
N LYS A 20 9.98 -1.13 -3.58
CA LYS A 20 10.89 -0.08 -4.10
C LYS A 20 12.33 -0.18 -3.57
N ALA A 21 12.70 -1.17 -2.75
CA ALA A 21 14.06 -1.36 -2.28
C ALA A 21 14.93 -2.07 -3.35
N ARG A 22 16.04 -1.42 -3.79
CA ARG A 22 16.99 -1.97 -4.80
C ARG A 22 17.57 -3.34 -4.44
N LYS A 23 17.68 -3.63 -3.14
CA LYS A 23 17.97 -4.96 -2.61
C LYS A 23 16.68 -5.41 -1.94
N ASN A 24 16.02 -6.41 -2.51
CA ASN A 24 14.83 -6.98 -1.92
C ASN A 24 15.26 -8.11 -0.97
N PRO A 25 15.34 -7.90 0.37
CA PRO A 25 15.79 -8.95 1.28
C PRO A 25 14.77 -10.09 1.41
N ARG A 26 13.54 -9.90 0.93
CA ARG A 26 12.47 -10.89 0.96
C ARG A 26 12.17 -11.26 -0.49
N LYS A 27 12.17 -12.54 -0.85
CA LYS A 27 11.77 -13.01 -2.19
C LYS A 27 10.27 -12.77 -2.39
N ILE A 28 9.86 -11.52 -2.58
CA ILE A 28 8.46 -11.14 -2.73
C ILE A 28 7.98 -11.71 -4.07
N GLU A 29 7.08 -12.68 -4.01
CA GLU A 29 6.36 -13.14 -5.19
C GLU A 29 5.53 -11.97 -5.74
N LYS A 30 5.65 -11.70 -7.04
CA LYS A 30 4.87 -10.63 -7.68
C LYS A 30 3.42 -11.05 -7.71
N LEU A 31 2.52 -10.11 -7.39
CA LEU A 31 1.10 -10.27 -7.64
C LEU A 31 0.89 -10.47 -9.15
N ASN A 32 0.05 -11.43 -9.52
CA ASN A 32 -0.50 -11.49 -10.87
C ASN A 32 -1.58 -10.39 -11.06
N ALA A 33 -2.05 -10.19 -12.28
CA ALA A 33 -3.01 -9.11 -12.60
C ALA A 33 -4.32 -9.20 -11.81
N GLN A 34 -4.80 -10.42 -11.52
CA GLN A 34 -6.02 -10.64 -10.73
C GLN A 34 -5.78 -10.33 -9.25
N GLU A 35 -4.68 -10.83 -8.67
CA GLU A 35 -4.30 -10.52 -7.29
C GLU A 35 -4.04 -9.02 -7.08
N GLU A 36 -3.44 -8.36 -8.08
CA GLU A 36 -3.21 -6.91 -8.07
C GLU A 36 -4.53 -6.15 -8.03
N LYS A 37 -5.50 -6.53 -8.89
CA LYS A 37 -6.84 -5.96 -8.90
C LYS A 37 -7.54 -6.14 -7.55
N GLU A 38 -7.56 -7.37 -7.03
CA GLU A 38 -8.18 -7.68 -5.73
C GLU A 38 -7.54 -6.89 -4.58
N PHE A 39 -6.21 -6.74 -4.59
CA PHE A 39 -5.50 -5.96 -3.60
C PHE A 39 -5.89 -4.48 -3.65
N TYR A 40 -5.92 -3.85 -4.83
CA TYR A 40 -6.29 -2.44 -4.95
C TYR A 40 -7.77 -2.18 -4.68
N GLU A 41 -8.67 -3.09 -5.06
CA GLU A 41 -10.09 -3.03 -4.66
C GLU A 41 -10.25 -3.07 -3.14
N LEU A 42 -9.47 -3.93 -2.47
CA LEU A 42 -9.45 -4.00 -1.02
C LEU A 42 -8.94 -2.70 -0.38
N LEU A 43 -7.87 -2.10 -0.92
CA LEU A 43 -7.38 -0.78 -0.46
C LEU A 43 -8.41 0.33 -0.67
N ALA A 44 -9.03 0.36 -1.85
CA ALA A 44 -10.04 1.35 -2.24
C ALA A 44 -11.23 1.34 -1.26
N SER A 45 -11.72 0.15 -0.89
CA SER A 45 -12.82 -0.02 0.08
C SER A 45 -12.50 0.48 1.50
N ARG A 46 -11.22 0.70 1.81
CA ARG A 46 -10.73 1.06 3.15
C ARG A 46 -10.06 2.42 3.23
N VAL A 47 -9.95 3.14 2.12
CA VAL A 47 -9.30 4.45 2.10
C VAL A 47 -10.03 5.49 2.97
N ALA A 48 -11.34 5.29 3.20
CA ALA A 48 -12.16 6.14 4.07
C ALA A 48 -11.71 6.16 5.53
N PHE A 49 -10.94 5.16 6.00
CA PHE A 49 -10.35 5.14 7.35
C PHE A 49 -9.23 6.18 7.53
N VAL A 50 -8.69 6.72 6.42
CA VAL A 50 -7.76 7.85 6.47
C VAL A 50 -8.57 9.13 6.63
N THR A 51 -8.67 9.62 7.87
CA THR A 51 -9.46 10.82 8.21
C THR A 51 -8.85 12.13 7.71
N ASP A 52 -7.53 12.15 7.52
CA ASP A 52 -6.82 13.28 6.94
C ASP A 52 -7.08 13.31 5.42
N GLU A 53 -7.90 14.26 4.99
CA GLU A 53 -8.34 14.37 3.60
C GLU A 53 -7.19 14.54 2.61
N ARG A 54 -6.14 15.27 3.02
CA ARG A 54 -4.96 15.49 2.20
C ARG A 54 -4.20 14.19 1.99
N LYS A 55 -4.00 13.41 3.06
CA LYS A 55 -3.37 12.08 2.96
C LYS A 55 -4.22 11.11 2.13
N ARG A 56 -5.54 11.18 2.27
CA ARG A 56 -6.49 10.37 1.51
C ARG A 56 -6.39 10.66 0.01
N ASP A 57 -6.43 11.92 -0.39
CA ASP A 57 -6.28 12.34 -1.80
C ASP A 57 -4.92 11.89 -2.38
N ILE A 58 -3.83 12.08 -1.62
CA ILE A 58 -2.49 11.61 -2.01
C ILE A 58 -2.47 10.10 -2.32
N ILE A 59 -3.07 9.27 -1.45
CA ILE A 59 -3.11 7.82 -1.66
C ILE A 59 -3.98 7.48 -2.87
N CYS A 60 -5.17 8.06 -2.99
CA CYS A 60 -6.07 7.80 -4.11
C CYS A 60 -5.40 8.13 -5.44
N ARG A 61 -4.71 9.27 -5.55
CA ARG A 61 -3.96 9.66 -6.76
C ARG A 61 -2.76 8.78 -7.02
N HIS A 62 -1.93 8.50 -6.02
CA HIS A 62 -0.70 7.73 -6.26
C HIS A 62 -0.98 6.26 -6.62
N LEU A 63 -2.07 5.69 -6.09
CA LEU A 63 -2.46 4.30 -6.34
C LEU A 63 -3.55 4.14 -7.39
N GLY A 64 -4.19 5.23 -7.85
CA GLY A 64 -5.29 5.19 -8.81
C GLY A 64 -6.57 4.54 -8.24
N LEU A 65 -6.95 4.89 -7.00
CA LEU A 65 -8.10 4.30 -6.31
C LEU A 65 -9.36 5.15 -6.50
N ASN A 66 -10.54 4.54 -6.37
CA ASN A 66 -11.83 5.24 -6.37
C ASN A 66 -12.05 6.20 -7.55
N GLY A 67 -11.62 5.80 -8.75
CA GLY A 67 -11.80 6.58 -9.98
C GLY A 67 -10.75 7.66 -10.22
N TYR A 68 -9.72 7.75 -9.36
CA TYR A 68 -8.58 8.62 -9.61
C TYR A 68 -7.64 8.02 -10.65
N GLU A 69 -7.11 8.86 -11.54
CA GLU A 69 -5.98 8.47 -12.39
C GLU A 69 -4.70 8.40 -11.57
N LYS A 70 -3.84 7.44 -11.92
CA LYS A 70 -2.57 7.23 -11.24
C LYS A 70 -1.60 8.37 -11.57
N SER A 71 -1.12 9.08 -10.55
CA SER A 71 -0.15 10.17 -10.70
C SER A 71 1.15 9.89 -9.96
N THR A 72 2.25 10.48 -10.44
CA THR A 72 3.55 10.45 -9.79
C THR A 72 3.59 11.34 -8.56
N TYR A 73 4.55 11.12 -7.66
CA TYR A 73 4.75 12.00 -6.50
C TYR A 73 5.06 13.46 -6.87
N ALA A 74 5.69 13.69 -8.02
CA ALA A 74 6.01 15.04 -8.47
C ALA A 74 4.72 15.79 -8.86
N GLU A 75 3.86 15.16 -9.65
CA GLU A 75 2.56 15.72 -10.06
C GLU A 75 1.64 15.97 -8.86
N ILE A 76 1.54 14.99 -7.96
CA ILE A 76 0.76 15.15 -6.72
C ILE A 76 1.36 16.28 -5.86
N GLY A 77 2.69 16.39 -5.82
CA GLY A 77 3.37 17.45 -5.11
C GLY A 77 2.98 18.83 -5.62
N LEU A 78 2.96 19.02 -6.94
CA LEU A 78 2.53 20.27 -7.58
C LEU A 78 1.08 20.64 -7.20
N LEU A 79 0.16 19.66 -7.24
CA LEU A 79 -1.25 19.88 -6.86
C LEU A 79 -1.41 20.32 -5.41
N HIS A 80 -0.57 19.79 -4.51
CA HIS A 80 -0.64 20.05 -3.08
C HIS A 80 0.31 21.17 -2.61
N GLY A 81 1.07 21.79 -3.52
CA GLY A 81 2.08 22.81 -3.16
C GLY A 81 3.20 22.28 -2.25
N ILE A 82 3.60 21.01 -2.41
CA ILE A 82 4.65 20.36 -1.61
C ILE A 82 5.61 19.54 -2.49
N SER A 83 6.79 19.22 -1.97
CA SER A 83 7.73 18.36 -2.69
C SER A 83 7.23 16.92 -2.79
N GLY A 84 7.63 16.20 -3.84
CA GLY A 84 7.31 14.76 -3.98
C GLY A 84 7.85 13.90 -2.83
N SER A 85 8.95 14.30 -2.20
CA SER A 85 9.46 13.66 -0.97
C SER A 85 8.47 13.78 0.19
N ARG A 86 7.84 14.95 0.35
CA ARG A 86 6.80 15.16 1.37
C ARG A 86 5.54 14.37 1.06
N VAL A 87 5.15 14.27 -0.21
CA VAL A 87 4.04 13.40 -0.66
C VAL A 87 4.30 11.95 -0.25
N ARG A 88 5.50 11.43 -0.53
CA ARG A 88 5.90 10.06 -0.15
C ARG A 88 5.86 9.84 1.37
N GLU A 89 6.24 10.85 2.16
CA GLU A 89 6.18 10.76 3.62
C GLU A 89 4.73 10.71 4.13
N LEU A 90 3.84 11.53 3.56
CA LEU A 90 2.42 11.54 3.89
C LEU A 90 1.74 10.22 3.52
N GLU A 91 2.05 9.67 2.34
CA GLU A 91 1.61 8.34 1.92
C GLU A 91 2.09 7.26 2.90
N ARG A 92 3.37 7.27 3.28
CA ARG A 92 3.93 6.31 4.26
C ARG A 92 3.26 6.38 5.63
N LYS A 93 2.75 7.54 6.03
CA LYS A 93 1.97 7.73 7.27
C LYS A 93 0.53 7.22 7.13
N ALA A 94 -0.05 7.27 5.94
CA ALA A 94 -1.44 6.90 5.71
C ALA A 94 -1.65 5.42 5.35
N LEU A 95 -0.74 4.79 4.60
CA LEU A 95 -0.82 3.36 4.27
C LEU A 95 -1.03 2.45 5.49
N PRO A 96 -0.32 2.62 6.63
CA PRO A 96 -0.54 1.80 7.82
C PRO A 96 -1.94 1.94 8.44
N ILE A 97 -2.65 3.03 8.18
CA ILE A 97 -4.04 3.22 8.64
C ILE A 97 -4.94 2.28 7.84
N ILE A 98 -4.79 2.29 6.51
CA ILE A 98 -5.54 1.41 5.60
C ILE A 98 -5.23 -0.06 5.90
N PHE A 99 -3.94 -0.40 6.01
CA PHE A 99 -3.54 -1.79 6.27
C PHE A 99 -4.09 -2.32 7.61
N ARG A 100 -4.08 -1.49 8.67
CA ARG A 100 -4.68 -1.88 9.97
C ARG A 100 -6.18 -2.06 9.91
N SER A 101 -6.88 -1.30 9.08
CA SER A 101 -8.33 -1.47 8.89
C SER A 101 -8.70 -2.77 8.17
N ILE A 102 -7.76 -3.37 7.42
CA ILE A 102 -7.91 -4.66 6.77
C ILE A 102 -7.47 -5.79 7.70
N HIS A 103 -6.30 -5.63 8.32
CA HIS A 103 -5.73 -6.59 9.25
C HIS A 103 -4.92 -5.85 10.33
N GLU A 104 -5.43 -5.85 11.56
CA GLU A 104 -4.85 -5.09 12.68
C GLU A 104 -3.33 -5.35 12.84
N LYS A 105 -2.93 -6.62 12.78
CA LYS A 105 -1.52 -7.06 12.89
C LYS A 105 -0.81 -7.24 11.54
N TRP A 106 -1.12 -6.40 10.53
CA TRP A 106 -0.55 -6.53 9.18
C TRP A 106 0.99 -6.57 9.16
N ARG A 107 1.66 -5.88 10.10
CA ARG A 107 3.12 -5.92 10.23
C ARG A 107 3.63 -7.30 10.61
N SER A 108 2.97 -7.98 11.55
CA SER A 108 3.29 -9.36 11.90
C SER A 108 3.05 -10.27 10.70
N LEU A 109 1.91 -10.08 10.01
CA LEU A 109 1.57 -10.84 8.81
C LEU A 109 2.69 -10.80 7.76
N ILE A 110 3.22 -9.62 7.42
CA ILE A 110 4.30 -9.50 6.44
C ILE A 110 5.70 -9.88 6.98
N ASN A 111 5.88 -9.93 8.30
CA ASN A 111 7.14 -10.34 8.93
C ASN A 111 7.27 -11.86 9.05
N HIS A 112 6.18 -12.57 9.40
CA HIS A 112 6.16 -14.03 9.44
C HIS A 112 6.29 -14.66 8.06
N ALA A 113 5.87 -13.97 6.99
CA ALA A 113 6.12 -14.38 5.60
C ALA A 113 7.61 -14.51 5.25
N GLY A 114 8.50 -13.86 6.02
CA GLY A 114 9.94 -13.84 5.82
C GLY A 114 10.74 -14.77 6.74
N GLY A 115 10.09 -15.61 7.55
CA GLY A 115 10.76 -16.58 8.40
C GLY A 115 11.55 -16.00 9.58
N TYR A 116 11.17 -14.83 10.10
CA TYR A 116 11.70 -14.33 11.38
C TYR A 116 10.56 -13.98 12.32
N SER A 117 10.34 -14.86 13.30
CA SER A 117 9.66 -14.52 14.54
C SER A 117 10.62 -13.61 15.32
N TYR A 118 10.16 -12.43 15.74
CA TYR A 118 10.86 -11.73 16.80
C TYR A 118 10.32 -12.32 18.10
N GLU A 119 11.12 -13.20 18.70
CA GLU A 119 11.04 -13.50 20.14
C GLU A 119 11.41 -12.26 20.95
#